data_AF-A0A4Q3USM8-F1
#
_entry.id   AF-A0A4Q3USM8-F1
#
_cell.length_a   1.000
_cell.length_b   1.000
_cell.length_c   1.000
_cell.angle_alpha   90.00
_cell.angle_beta   90.00
_cell.angle_gamma   90.00
#
_symmetry.space_group_name_H-M   'P 1'
#
loop_
_entity.id
_entity.type
_entity.pdbx_description
1 polymer ?
#
loop_
_entity_poly.entity_id
_entity_poly.type
_entity_poly.pdbx_seq_one_letter_code
_entity_poly.pdbx_strand_id
1 'polypeptide(L)'
;NKASVVFVNFVKVKRGKYRFEPVIITEDAGSLASGELTKLYRDFLENSIRQQPANYLWSHRRWKAEYDTSYSRRWIDEMPPPSPVTDQG
;
A
#
# COMPACT_ATOMS: atom_id res chain seq x y z
N ASN A 1 6.85 -20.29 -7.09
CA ASN A 1 5.42 -20.65 -7.17
C ASN A 1 4.75 -19.65 -8.10
N LYS A 2 4.09 -20.08 -9.18
CA LYS A 2 3.47 -19.19 -10.17
C LYS A 2 2.05 -18.85 -9.71
N ALA A 3 1.93 -17.75 -8.97
CA ALA A 3 0.65 -17.31 -8.41
C ALA A 3 0.24 -15.96 -9.01
N SER A 4 -0.98 -15.89 -9.55
CA SER A 4 -1.56 -14.62 -10.00
C SER A 4 -2.02 -13.79 -8.80
N VAL A 5 -1.80 -12.47 -8.87
CA VAL A 5 -2.19 -11.50 -7.85
C VAL A 5 -3.07 -10.44 -8.49
N VAL A 6 -4.23 -10.21 -7.88
CA VAL A 6 -5.22 -9.23 -8.34
C VAL A 6 -5.50 -8.26 -7.21
N PHE A 7 -5.43 -6.96 -7.49
CA PHE A 7 -5.94 -5.92 -6.61
C PHE A 7 -7.42 -5.69 -6.94
N VAL A 8 -8.29 -5.67 -5.94
CA VAL A 8 -9.70 -5.33 -6.14
C VAL A 8 -9.94 -3.92 -5.64
N ASN A 9 -10.17 -2.99 -6.57
CA ASN A 9 -10.53 -1.61 -6.23
C ASN A 9 -12.02 -1.54 -5.90
N PHE A 10 -12.36 -0.96 -4.75
CA PHE A 10 -13.74 -0.79 -4.29
C PHE A 10 -14.16 0.66 -4.55
N VAL A 11 -15.05 0.86 -5.52
CA VAL A 11 -15.55 2.19 -5.87
C VAL A 11 -16.95 2.39 -5.30
N LYS A 12 -17.10 3.36 -4.40
CA LYS A 12 -18.41 3.75 -3.88
C LYS A 12 -19.11 4.61 -4.93
N VAL A 13 -20.20 4.09 -5.50
CA VAL A 13 -21.01 4.79 -6.51
C VAL A 13 -22.06 5.67 -5.83
N LYS A 14 -22.74 5.13 -4.81
CA LYS A 14 -23.68 5.85 -3.94
C LYS A 14 -23.93 5.07 -2.64
N ARG A 15 -24.76 5.60 -1.73
CA ARG A 15 -25.11 4.90 -0.47
C ARG A 15 -25.61 3.49 -0.75
N GLY A 16 -24.95 2.50 -0.16
CA GLY A 16 -25.28 1.08 -0.32
C GLY A 16 -24.99 0.48 -1.70
N LYS A 17 -24.32 1.20 -2.61
CA LYS A 17 -23.93 0.67 -3.93
C LYS A 17 -22.45 0.86 -4.20
N TYR A 18 -21.77 -0.25 -4.39
CA TYR A 18 -20.35 -0.34 -4.68
C TYR A 18 -20.13 -1.04 -6.02
N ARG A 19 -19.07 -0.66 -6.72
CA ARG A 19 -18.54 -1.35 -7.88
C ARG A 19 -17.19 -1.94 -7.52
N PHE A 20 -16.92 -3.16 -7.98
CA PHE A 20 -15.61 -3.78 -7.85
C PHE A 20 -14.90 -3.70 -9.20
N GLU A 21 -13.67 -3.22 -9.18
CA GLU A 21 -12.82 -3.07 -10.36
C GLU A 21 -11.55 -3.89 -10.13
N PRO A 22 -11.51 -5.16 -10.59
CA PRO A 22 -10.32 -6.00 -10.46
C PRO A 22 -9.22 -5.52 -11.41
N VAL A 23 -8.01 -5.42 -10.89
CA VAL A 23 -6.80 -5.06 -11.63
C VAL A 23 -5.76 -6.15 -11.40
N ILE A 24 -5.26 -6.74 -12.48
CA ILE A 24 -4.18 -7.73 -12.40
C ILE A 24 -2.90 -6.99 -12.01
N ILE A 25 -2.31 -7.35 -10.87
CA ILE A 25 -0.98 -6.86 -10.46
C ILE A 25 0.08 -7.66 -11.21
N THR A 26 -0.03 -8.98 -11.20
CA THR A 26 0.87 -9.91 -11.91
C THR A 26 0.19 -11.26 -12.10
N GLU A 27 0.55 -12.00 -13.15
CA GLU A 27 0.16 -13.41 -13.33
C GLU A 27 1.21 -14.39 -12.79
N ASP A 28 2.38 -13.89 -12.40
CA ASP A 28 3.47 -14.67 -11.84
C ASP A 28 4.14 -13.88 -10.70
N ALA A 29 3.64 -14.03 -9.48
CA ALA A 29 4.27 -13.44 -8.30
C ALA A 29 5.68 -14.01 -8.04
N GLY A 30 6.00 -15.20 -8.57
CA GLY A 30 7.30 -15.83 -8.39
C GLY A 30 8.42 -15.18 -9.19
N SER A 31 8.08 -14.38 -10.21
CA SER A 31 9.07 -13.65 -11.04
C SER A 31 9.46 -12.28 -10.48
N LEU A 32 8.74 -11.78 -9.47
CA LEU A 32 8.99 -10.47 -8.89
C LEU A 32 10.15 -10.49 -7.89
N ALA A 33 10.92 -9.42 -7.85
CA ALA A 33 11.97 -9.24 -6.86
C ALA A 33 11.38 -9.09 -5.45
N SER A 34 12.20 -9.36 -4.43
CA SER A 34 11.77 -9.19 -3.04
C SER A 34 11.34 -7.74 -2.78
N GLY A 35 10.17 -7.55 -2.18
CA GLY A 35 9.56 -6.24 -1.90
C GLY A 35 8.81 -5.60 -3.09
N GLU A 36 9.03 -6.05 -4.32
CA GLU A 36 8.41 -5.45 -5.52
C GLU A 36 6.88 -5.57 -5.51
N LEU A 37 6.35 -6.75 -5.19
CA LEU A 37 4.91 -6.96 -5.09
C LEU A 37 4.26 -6.05 -4.03
N THR A 38 4.96 -5.81 -2.92
CA THR A 38 4.49 -4.92 -1.85
C THR A 38 4.45 -3.46 -2.32
N LYS A 39 5.46 -3.00 -3.08
CA LYS A 39 5.46 -1.66 -3.68
C LYS A 39 4.31 -1.49 -4.67
N LEU A 40 4.10 -2.45 -5.57
CA LEU A 40 2.98 -2.43 -6.51
C LEU A 40 1.64 -2.33 -5.76
N TYR A 41 1.42 -3.17 -4.75
CA TYR A 41 0.22 -3.12 -3.92
C TYR A 41 0.03 -1.75 -3.24
N ARG A 42 1.09 -1.18 -2.66
CA ARG A 42 1.08 0.17 -2.07
C ARG A 42 0.59 1.20 -3.10
N ASP A 43 1.15 1.18 -4.31
CA ASP A 43 0.82 2.17 -5.35
C ASP A 43 -0.64 2.07 -5.79
N PHE A 44 -1.16 0.86 -5.98
CA PHE A 44 -2.59 0.65 -6.27
C PHE A 44 -3.49 1.14 -5.14
N LEU A 45 -3.12 0.85 -3.89
CA LEU A 45 -3.87 1.29 -2.72
C LEU A 45 -3.86 2.81 -2.60
N GLU A 46 -2.70 3.46 -2.70
CA GLU A 46 -2.58 4.92 -2.62
C GLU A 46 -3.38 5.61 -3.73
N ASN A 47 -3.32 5.08 -4.95
CA ASN A 47 -4.11 5.61 -6.07
C ASN A 47 -5.63 5.47 -5.79
N SER A 48 -6.09 4.32 -5.29
CA SER A 48 -7.48 4.10 -4.90
C SER A 48 -7.94 5.10 -3.81
N ILE A 49 -7.10 5.32 -2.78
CA ILE A 49 -7.38 6.29 -1.72
C ILE A 49 -7.42 7.72 -2.26
N ARG A 50 -6.49 8.12 -3.14
CA ARG A 50 -6.48 9.46 -3.76
C ARG A 50 -7.74 9.73 -4.58
N GLN A 51 -8.24 8.70 -5.29
CA GLN A 51 -9.45 8.82 -6.10
C GLN A 51 -10.72 8.91 -5.24
N GLN A 52 -10.80 8.16 -4.14
CA GLN A 52 -11.96 8.16 -3.25
C GLN A 52 -11.57 8.15 -1.76
N PRO A 53 -11.03 9.26 -1.23
CA PRO A 53 -10.49 9.27 0.13
C PRO A 53 -11.57 8.93 1.16
N ALA A 54 -12.80 9.43 0.99
CA ALA A 54 -13.91 9.12 1.89
C ALA A 54 -14.30 7.63 1.95
N ASN A 55 -13.80 6.79 1.03
CA ASN A 55 -14.05 5.35 1.01
C ASN A 55 -12.99 4.53 1.77
N TYR A 56 -11.90 5.16 2.22
CA TYR A 56 -10.86 4.50 3.01
C TYR A 56 -11.21 4.47 4.51
N LEU A 57 -10.68 3.49 5.23
CA LEU A 57 -10.90 3.30 6.66
C LEU A 57 -9.95 4.18 7.50
N TRP A 58 -10.17 5.50 7.50
CA TRP A 58 -9.32 6.47 8.21
C TRP A 58 -9.24 6.29 9.74
N SER A 59 -10.20 5.58 10.34
CA SER A 59 -10.15 5.23 11.76
C SER A 59 -9.04 4.22 12.10
N HIS A 60 -8.47 3.53 11.09
CA HIS A 60 -7.37 2.62 11.29
C HIS A 60 -6.08 3.38 11.64
N ARG A 61 -5.49 3.11 12.81
CA ARG A 61 -4.19 3.67 13.23
C ARG A 61 -3.04 3.00 12.47
N ARG A 62 -2.93 3.26 11.16
CA ARG A 62 -1.97 2.60 10.27
C ARG A 62 -0.52 2.90 10.65
N TRP A 63 -0.25 4.13 11.08
CA TRP A 63 1.07 4.63 11.48
C TRP A 63 1.21 4.68 13.00
N LYS A 64 0.86 3.58 13.70
CA LYS A 64 0.91 3.52 15.16
C LYS A 64 2.35 3.44 15.71
N ALA A 65 3.22 2.74 15.00
CA ALA A 65 4.62 2.59 15.39
C ALA A 65 5.46 3.62 14.64
N GLU A 66 6.33 4.31 15.37
CA GLU A 66 7.37 5.12 14.78
C GLU A 66 8.39 4.24 14.07
N TYR A 67 9.06 4.81 13.07
CA TYR A 67 10.12 4.11 12.36
C TYR A 67 11.35 3.96 13.25
N ASP A 68 11.75 2.71 13.51
CA ASP A 68 13.02 2.39 14.18
C ASP A 68 14.12 2.18 13.12
N THR A 69 15.20 2.95 13.26
CA THR A 69 16.36 2.94 12.36
C THR A 69 17.07 1.58 12.32
N SER A 70 16.86 0.72 13.33
CA SER A 70 17.31 -0.68 13.33
C SER A 70 16.74 -1.48 12.14
N TYR A 71 15.60 -1.06 11.57
CA TYR A 71 14.97 -1.68 10.40
C TYR A 71 15.46 -1.15 9.06
N SER A 72 16.44 -0.25 9.01
CA SER A 72 17.02 0.29 7.75
C SER A 72 17.38 -0.78 6.72
N ARG A 73 17.93 -1.91 7.14
CA ARG A 73 18.27 -3.03 6.25
C ARG A 73 17.06 -3.72 5.60
N ARG A 74 15.85 -3.52 6.15
CA ARG A 74 14.58 -4.07 5.64
C ARG A 74 13.78 -3.05 4.82
N TRP A 75 14.33 -1.87 4.60
CA TRP A 75 13.67 -0.85 3.80
C TRP A 75 13.59 -1.27 2.33
N ILE A 76 12.40 -1.27 1.76
CA ILE A 76 12.14 -1.73 0.39
C ILE A 76 11.69 -0.61 -0.55
N ASP A 77 11.45 0.59 -0.02
CA ASP A 77 10.95 1.74 -0.77
C ASP A 77 12.09 2.48 -1.48
N GLU A 78 11.75 3.19 -2.56
CA GLU A 78 12.69 4.01 -3.32
C GLU A 78 12.94 5.35 -2.64
N MET A 79 11.93 5.88 -1.96
CA MET A 79 12.12 7.02 -1.06
C MET A 79 12.94 6.56 0.15
N PRO A 80 13.89 7.36 0.65
CA PRO A 80 14.66 6.99 1.83
C PRO A 80 13.74 6.82 3.05
N PRO A 81 14.12 5.97 4.02
CA PRO A 81 13.38 5.86 5.27
C PRO A 81 13.28 7.23 5.96
N PRO A 82 12.18 7.50 6.69
CA PRO A 82 12.06 8.73 7.43
C PRO A 82 13.21 8.86 8.42
N SER A 83 13.84 10.04 8.45
CA SER A 83 14.84 10.36 9.46
C SER A 83 14.22 10.24 10.86
N PRO A 84 14.96 9.77 11.87
CA PRO A 84 14.48 9.86 13.25
C PRO A 84 14.11 11.32 13.53
N VAL A 85 12.91 11.55 14.06
CA VAL A 85 12.49 12.88 14.52
C VAL A 85 13.55 13.32 15.53
N THR A 86 14.41 14.25 15.14
CA THR A 86 15.30 14.91 16.08
C THR A 86 14.40 15.88 16.82
N ASP A 87 14.00 15.53 18.03
CA ASP A 87 13.28 16.41 18.94
C ASP A 87 14.17 17.65 19.18
N GLN A 88 13.98 18.69 18.37
CA GLN A 88 14.54 20.00 18.65
C GLN A 88 13.44 20.78 19.37
N GLY A 89 13.47 20.65 20.70
CA GLY A 89 13.04 21.61 21.72
C GLY A 89 11.71 22.34 21.52
#